data_AF-A0AA38PQH6-F1
#
_entry.id   AF-A0AA38PQH6-F1
#
_cell.length_a   1.000
_cell.length_b   1.000
_cell.length_c   1.000
_cell.angle_alpha   90.00
_cell.angle_beta   90.00
_cell.angle_gamma   90.00
#
_symmetry.space_group_name_H-M   'P 1'
#
loop_
_entity.id
_entity.type
_entity.pdbx_description
1 polymer ?
#
loop_
_entity_poly.entity_id
_entity_poly.type
_entity_poly.pdbx_seq_one_letter_code
_entity_poly.pdbx_strand_id
1 'polypeptide(L)'
;MINENKGRYRGLASWRKTFKREWRKLEKTPLTSPMPSEYRPCIKQWACTCPSQAPHRFLLCKHLVQGVEPVPDKFFLELPEGYLDDELPLIDNEPEDGNESEEDEELYGIEAGNIGTYEERIDTLVRNLHSFANGLLYQKQFRDGRFLNIVEKQGSGFLRLLDTCLEKERRQNLNGTAPISTWDNRASSAMFYRTRPQGHEGA
;
A
#
# COMPACT_ATOMS: atom_id res chain seq x y z
N MET A 1 17.03 -45.77 -15.63
CA MET A 1 17.28 -44.49 -16.33
C MET A 1 16.01 -43.68 -16.24
N ILE A 2 15.95 -42.69 -15.34
CA ILE A 2 14.78 -41.84 -15.16
C ILE A 2 14.95 -40.65 -16.10
N ASN A 3 14.05 -40.54 -17.07
CA ASN A 3 14.00 -39.44 -18.03
C ASN A 3 13.68 -38.13 -17.30
N GLU A 4 14.62 -37.19 -17.36
CA GLU A 4 14.47 -35.82 -16.88
C GLU A 4 13.42 -35.09 -17.72
N ASN A 5 12.24 -34.91 -17.15
CA ASN A 5 11.16 -34.16 -17.76
C ASN A 5 11.51 -32.65 -17.73
N LYS A 6 12.21 -32.16 -18.76
CA LYS A 6 12.45 -30.72 -19.00
C LYS A 6 11.15 -30.05 -19.45
N GLY A 7 10.21 -29.90 -18.53
CA GLY A 7 9.01 -29.10 -18.71
C GLY A 7 9.40 -27.65 -19.01
N ARG A 8 9.11 -27.19 -20.24
CA ARG A 8 9.21 -25.78 -20.62
C ARG A 8 8.24 -24.98 -19.77
N TYR A 9 8.76 -24.23 -18.80
CA TYR A 9 8.02 -23.24 -18.02
C TYR A 9 7.42 -22.16 -18.94
N ARG A 10 6.18 -22.36 -19.41
CA ARG A 10 5.38 -21.31 -20.07
C ARG A 10 4.81 -20.40 -18.99
N GLY A 11 4.87 -19.08 -19.19
CA GLY A 11 4.28 -18.08 -18.30
C GLY A 11 5.11 -17.74 -17.07
N LEU A 12 6.34 -17.25 -17.25
CA LEU A 12 7.14 -16.71 -16.15
C LEU A 12 7.27 -15.20 -16.35
N ALA A 13 7.01 -14.44 -15.28
CA ALA A 13 7.01 -13.00 -15.35
C ALA A 13 8.27 -12.44 -16.04
N SER A 14 8.08 -11.61 -17.06
CA SER A 14 9.15 -11.05 -17.89
C SER A 14 10.29 -10.37 -17.09
N TRP A 15 9.96 -9.75 -15.94
CA TRP A 15 10.93 -9.06 -15.07
C TRP A 15 11.92 -10.00 -14.36
N ARG A 16 11.58 -11.29 -14.24
CA ARG A 16 12.34 -12.31 -13.50
C ARG A 16 13.78 -12.45 -13.97
N LYS A 17 13.99 -12.54 -15.29
CA LYS A 17 15.33 -12.72 -15.88
C LYS A 17 16.24 -11.55 -15.50
N THR A 18 15.70 -10.35 -15.56
CA THR A 18 16.43 -9.14 -15.19
C THR A 18 16.65 -9.06 -13.69
N PHE A 19 15.67 -9.42 -12.86
CA PHE A 19 15.86 -9.51 -11.40
C PHE A 19 16.98 -10.47 -11.01
N LYS A 20 16.95 -11.70 -11.55
CA LYS A 20 18.01 -12.70 -11.33
C LYS A 20 19.38 -12.16 -11.76
N ARG A 21 19.46 -11.48 -12.90
CA ARG A 21 20.71 -10.89 -13.39
C ARG A 21 21.25 -9.83 -12.45
N GLU A 22 20.42 -8.86 -12.04
CA GLU A 22 20.85 -7.80 -11.12
C GLU A 22 21.24 -8.38 -9.75
N TRP A 23 20.51 -9.38 -9.24
CA TRP A 23 20.86 -10.08 -8.01
C TRP A 23 22.26 -10.72 -8.10
N ARG A 24 22.50 -11.55 -9.13
CA ARG A 24 23.80 -12.23 -9.31
C ARG A 24 24.96 -11.26 -9.52
N LYS A 25 24.69 -10.09 -10.09
CA LYS A 25 25.68 -9.00 -10.22
C LYS A 25 26.05 -8.43 -8.85
N LEU A 26 25.04 -8.10 -8.03
CA LEU A 26 25.24 -7.52 -6.70
C LEU A 26 25.87 -8.50 -5.72
N GLU A 27 25.55 -9.79 -5.81
CA GLU A 27 26.15 -10.89 -5.03
C GLU A 27 27.68 -10.95 -5.19
N LYS A 28 28.19 -10.60 -6.37
CA LYS A 28 29.63 -10.65 -6.71
C LYS A 28 30.35 -9.30 -6.55
N THR A 29 29.62 -8.22 -6.30
CA THR A 29 30.19 -6.86 -6.31
C THR A 29 30.96 -6.61 -5.02
N PRO A 30 32.26 -6.27 -5.04
CA PRO A 30 33.02 -6.10 -3.80
C PRO A 30 32.41 -5.01 -2.89
N LEU A 31 32.31 -5.31 -1.60
CA LEU A 31 31.95 -4.32 -0.60
C LEU A 31 33.08 -3.31 -0.44
N THR A 32 32.69 -2.05 -0.26
CA THR A 32 33.66 -1.00 0.07
C THR A 32 34.10 -1.24 1.51
N SER A 33 35.41 -1.41 1.74
CA SER A 33 35.99 -1.62 3.06
C SER A 33 36.90 -0.45 3.44
N PRO A 34 36.73 0.16 4.63
CA PRO A 34 35.67 -0.10 5.59
C PRO A 34 34.30 0.36 5.05
N MET A 35 33.24 -0.36 5.43
CA MET A 35 31.88 0.05 5.07
C MET A 35 31.59 1.40 5.74
N PRO A 36 31.12 2.42 5.01
CA PRO A 36 30.74 3.69 5.62
C PRO A 36 29.69 3.44 6.72
N SER A 37 29.90 4.00 7.91
CA SER A 37 28.98 3.81 9.05
C SER A 37 27.56 4.34 8.79
N GLU A 38 27.41 5.19 7.77
CA GLU A 38 26.14 5.73 7.30
C GLU A 38 25.27 4.67 6.59
N TYR A 39 25.89 3.61 6.05
CA TYR A 39 25.16 2.52 5.41
C TYR A 39 24.69 1.52 6.48
N ARG A 40 23.38 1.44 6.65
CA ARG A 40 22.71 0.56 7.63
C ARG A 40 21.87 -0.48 6.90
N PRO A 41 22.47 -1.59 6.45
CA PRO A 41 21.69 -2.71 5.90
C PRO A 41 20.95 -3.44 7.03
N CYS A 42 19.65 -3.67 6.83
CA CYS A 42 18.77 -4.44 7.70
C CYS A 42 18.09 -5.54 6.88
N ILE A 43 18.58 -6.77 7.01
CA ILE A 43 18.11 -7.93 6.25
C ILE A 43 16.66 -8.28 6.59
N LYS A 44 16.29 -8.22 7.88
CA LYS A 44 14.92 -8.54 8.35
C LYS A 44 13.84 -7.65 7.72
N GLN A 45 14.21 -6.41 7.38
CA GLN A 45 13.29 -5.44 6.80
C GLN A 45 13.59 -5.15 5.32
N TRP A 46 14.56 -5.86 4.73
CA TRP A 46 15.05 -5.63 3.37
C TRP A 46 15.37 -4.15 3.07
N ALA A 47 16.05 -3.49 4.01
CA ALA A 47 16.26 -2.04 4.00
C ALA A 47 17.75 -1.69 4.01
N CYS A 48 18.18 -0.69 3.26
CA CYS A 48 19.55 -0.18 3.31
C CYS A 48 19.58 1.32 2.98
N THR A 49 20.22 2.10 3.83
CA THR A 49 20.40 3.55 3.64
C THR A 49 21.43 3.91 2.57
N CYS A 50 22.00 2.94 1.85
CA CYS A 50 22.96 3.23 0.80
C CYS A 50 22.29 3.89 -0.42
N PRO A 51 22.97 4.82 -1.12
CA PRO A 51 22.41 5.53 -2.27
C PRO A 51 21.93 4.62 -3.42
N SER A 52 22.46 3.39 -3.50
CA SER A 52 22.14 2.47 -4.59
C SER A 52 20.80 1.75 -4.45
N GLN A 53 20.17 1.70 -3.26
CA GLN A 53 18.95 0.91 -3.09
C GLN A 53 17.70 1.62 -3.62
N ALA A 54 17.46 2.86 -3.18
CA ALA A 54 16.26 3.63 -3.52
C ALA A 54 16.00 3.79 -5.04
N PRO A 55 17.01 4.07 -5.90
CA PRO A 55 16.77 4.19 -7.34
C PRO A 55 16.67 2.82 -8.06
N HIS A 56 17.01 1.72 -7.40
CA HIS A 56 16.97 0.40 -8.03
C HIS A 56 15.53 -0.09 -8.12
N ARG A 57 15.05 -0.43 -9.32
CA ARG A 57 13.66 -0.88 -9.57
C ARG A 57 13.21 -2.09 -8.75
N PHE A 58 14.17 -2.84 -8.21
CA PHE A 58 13.95 -4.03 -7.37
C PHE A 58 14.40 -3.84 -5.92
N LEU A 59 14.73 -2.60 -5.53
CA LEU A 59 15.21 -2.26 -4.18
C LEU A 59 16.40 -3.13 -3.73
N LEU A 60 17.29 -3.46 -4.67
CA LEU A 60 18.48 -4.27 -4.40
C LEU A 60 19.68 -3.36 -4.20
N CYS A 61 20.58 -3.76 -3.30
CA CYS A 61 21.92 -3.22 -3.21
C CYS A 61 22.89 -4.33 -2.81
N LYS A 62 24.20 -4.10 -3.03
CA LYS A 62 25.23 -5.09 -2.69
C LYS A 62 25.24 -5.45 -1.19
N HIS A 63 24.89 -4.51 -0.32
CA HIS A 63 24.85 -4.72 1.13
C HIS A 63 23.72 -5.66 1.57
N LEU A 64 22.54 -5.59 0.93
CA LEU A 64 21.42 -6.49 1.24
C LEU A 64 21.63 -7.87 0.63
N VAL A 65 22.01 -7.90 -0.65
CA VAL A 65 22.18 -9.17 -1.38
C VAL A 65 23.29 -10.03 -0.79
N GLN A 66 24.38 -9.43 -0.28
CA GLN A 66 25.47 -10.18 0.36
C GLN A 66 25.27 -10.39 1.86
N GLY A 67 24.28 -9.74 2.47
CA GLY A 67 23.93 -9.96 3.87
C GLY A 67 22.93 -11.09 4.08
N VAL A 68 22.38 -11.66 2.99
CA VAL A 68 21.61 -12.92 3.03
C VAL A 68 22.45 -14.10 2.61
N GLU A 69 22.01 -15.29 3.01
CA GLU A 69 22.58 -16.54 2.53
C GLU A 69 22.45 -16.66 1.00
N PRO A 70 23.40 -17.34 0.34
CA PRO A 70 23.34 -17.57 -1.11
C PRO A 70 22.02 -18.21 -1.54
N VAL A 71 21.33 -17.53 -2.43
CA VAL A 71 19.98 -17.92 -2.84
C VAL A 71 20.04 -18.97 -3.96
N PRO A 72 19.38 -20.14 -3.80
CA PRO A 72 19.40 -21.20 -4.80
C PRO A 72 18.59 -20.82 -6.03
N ASP A 73 18.93 -21.40 -7.18
CA ASP A 73 18.30 -21.03 -8.46
C ASP A 73 16.78 -21.29 -8.53
N LYS A 74 16.29 -22.19 -7.67
CA LYS A 74 14.85 -22.46 -7.51
C LYS A 74 14.06 -21.26 -6.99
N PHE A 75 14.64 -20.42 -6.15
CA PHE A 75 13.99 -19.21 -5.62
C PHE A 75 13.50 -18.31 -6.75
N PHE A 76 14.27 -18.20 -7.82
CA PHE A 76 13.89 -17.35 -8.93
C PHE A 76 12.74 -17.96 -9.74
N LEU A 77 12.43 -19.27 -9.63
CA LEU A 77 11.40 -19.96 -10.43
C LEU A 77 9.96 -19.74 -9.94
N GLU A 78 9.77 -19.16 -8.75
CA GLU A 78 8.53 -19.33 -7.96
C GLU A 78 7.36 -18.37 -8.28
N LEU A 79 7.36 -17.64 -9.40
CA LEU A 79 6.21 -16.80 -9.76
C LEU A 79 5.76 -17.03 -11.20
N PRO A 80 4.67 -17.82 -11.42
CA PRO A 80 4.01 -17.86 -12.70
C PRO A 80 3.37 -16.50 -13.01
N GLU A 81 3.37 -16.13 -14.28
CA GLU A 81 2.96 -14.83 -14.82
C GLU A 81 1.46 -14.54 -14.64
N GLY A 82 0.67 -15.51 -14.15
CA GLY A 82 -0.79 -15.42 -13.99
C GLY A 82 -1.32 -15.48 -12.56
N TYR A 83 -0.52 -15.23 -11.52
CA TYR A 83 -1.04 -15.19 -10.12
C TYR A 83 -1.64 -13.82 -9.72
N LEU A 84 -1.87 -12.93 -10.69
CA LEU A 84 -2.61 -11.67 -10.54
C LEU A 84 -3.73 -11.51 -11.59
N ASP A 85 -4.14 -12.60 -12.24
CA ASP A 85 -5.27 -12.59 -13.20
C ASP A 85 -6.39 -13.51 -12.68
N ASP A 86 -7.04 -13.13 -11.58
CA ASP A 86 -8.43 -13.56 -11.35
C ASP A 86 -9.33 -12.71 -12.25
N GLU A 87 -9.71 -13.31 -13.38
CA GLU A 87 -10.89 -13.08 -14.22
C GLU A 87 -11.49 -11.66 -14.25
N LEU A 88 -11.05 -10.84 -15.22
CA LEU A 88 -11.91 -9.84 -15.83
C LEU A 88 -12.41 -10.36 -17.18
N PRO A 89 -13.73 -10.58 -17.37
CA PRO A 89 -14.26 -11.03 -18.64
C PRO A 89 -14.08 -9.94 -19.69
N LEU A 90 -13.52 -10.34 -20.84
CA LEU A 90 -13.43 -9.52 -22.04
C LEU A 90 -14.86 -9.29 -22.56
N ILE A 91 -15.34 -8.06 -22.42
CA ILE A 91 -16.54 -7.60 -23.12
C ILE A 91 -16.09 -7.16 -24.52
N ASP A 92 -16.40 -7.98 -25.52
CA ASP A 92 -16.33 -7.62 -26.93
C ASP A 92 -17.36 -6.52 -27.19
N ASN A 93 -16.87 -5.29 -27.42
CA ASN A 93 -17.71 -4.19 -27.88
C ASN A 93 -17.72 -4.19 -29.41
N GLU A 94 -18.71 -4.86 -30.02
CA GLU A 94 -19.20 -4.45 -31.34
C GLU A 94 -20.17 -3.27 -31.16
N PRO A 95 -20.08 -2.20 -31.97
CA PRO A 95 -21.05 -1.11 -31.92
C PRO A 95 -22.24 -1.46 -32.81
N GLU A 96 -23.38 -1.81 -32.20
CA GLU A 96 -24.67 -1.76 -32.90
C GLU A 96 -25.27 -0.35 -32.81
N ASP A 97 -25.31 0.27 -33.97
CA ASP A 97 -26.16 1.37 -34.41
C ASP A 97 -27.63 1.12 -34.06
N GLY A 98 -28.32 2.11 -33.47
CA GLY A 98 -29.74 1.96 -33.20
C GLY A 98 -30.40 3.00 -32.30
N ASN A 99 -30.70 4.15 -32.90
CA ASN A 99 -31.97 4.88 -32.71
C ASN A 99 -32.24 5.55 -31.33
N GLU A 100 -31.93 6.85 -31.26
CA GLU A 100 -32.42 7.75 -30.21
C GLU A 100 -33.92 8.05 -30.41
N SER A 101 -34.75 7.66 -29.45
CA SER A 101 -36.04 8.30 -29.22
C SER A 101 -36.13 8.72 -27.75
N GLU A 102 -36.53 9.98 -27.57
CA GLU A 102 -36.51 10.78 -26.34
C GLU A 102 -37.50 10.32 -25.26
N GLU A 103 -37.29 10.85 -24.05
CA GLU A 103 -38.22 11.00 -22.90
C GLU A 103 -38.34 9.82 -21.92
N ASP A 104 -37.63 9.87 -20.77
CA ASP A 104 -38.21 10.31 -19.48
C ASP A 104 -37.26 10.13 -18.27
N GLU A 105 -37.39 11.02 -17.29
CA GLU A 105 -36.63 11.14 -16.04
C GLU A 105 -36.62 9.88 -15.16
N GLU A 106 -35.45 9.30 -14.83
CA GLU A 106 -35.31 8.59 -13.55
C GLU A 106 -33.85 8.45 -13.05
N LEU A 107 -33.61 9.01 -11.86
CA LEU A 107 -32.69 8.57 -10.81
C LEU A 107 -31.22 8.25 -11.19
N TYR A 108 -30.29 9.13 -10.78
CA TYR A 108 -28.83 8.91 -10.85
C TYR A 108 -28.38 7.61 -10.15
N GLY A 109 -28.41 6.50 -10.87
CA GLY A 109 -27.72 5.26 -10.55
C GLY A 109 -26.22 5.45 -10.81
N ILE A 110 -25.47 5.74 -9.76
CA ILE A 110 -24.00 5.70 -9.83
C ILE A 110 -23.60 4.23 -9.98
N GLU A 111 -22.93 3.96 -11.09
CA GLU A 111 -22.55 2.65 -11.61
C GLU A 111 -21.87 1.74 -10.58
N ALA A 112 -22.37 0.52 -10.54
CA ALA A 112 -22.03 -0.60 -9.68
C ALA A 112 -20.63 -1.17 -9.94
N GLY A 113 -19.57 -0.41 -9.65
CA GLY A 113 -18.18 -0.86 -9.81
C GLY A 113 -17.50 -1.41 -8.54
N ASN A 114 -18.13 -1.30 -7.36
CA ASN A 114 -17.56 -1.82 -6.11
C ASN A 114 -18.65 -1.94 -5.02
N ILE A 115 -19.63 -2.82 -5.22
CA ILE A 115 -20.67 -3.07 -4.19
C ILE A 115 -20.14 -4.10 -3.19
N GLY A 116 -19.05 -3.76 -2.51
CA GLY A 116 -18.85 -4.32 -1.18
C GLY A 116 -19.91 -3.74 -0.24
N THR A 117 -20.35 -4.52 0.75
CA THR A 117 -21.24 -4.01 1.81
C THR A 117 -20.62 -2.79 2.51
N TYR A 118 -21.45 -2.00 3.21
CA TYR A 118 -20.93 -0.87 3.99
C TYR A 118 -19.81 -1.33 4.95
N GLU A 119 -20.03 -2.48 5.58
CA GLU A 119 -19.11 -3.17 6.48
C GLU A 119 -17.81 -3.52 5.76
N GLU A 120 -17.86 -4.21 4.61
CA GLU A 120 -16.66 -4.57 3.84
C GLU A 120 -15.84 -3.36 3.40
N ARG A 121 -16.52 -2.26 3.05
CA ARG A 121 -15.88 -0.99 2.68
C ARG A 121 -15.18 -0.36 3.87
N ILE A 122 -15.83 -0.34 5.03
CA ILE A 122 -15.23 0.16 6.28
C ILE A 122 -14.06 -0.72 6.70
N ASP A 123 -14.19 -2.04 6.67
CA ASP A 123 -13.13 -2.99 7.03
C ASP A 123 -11.91 -2.85 6.11
N THR A 124 -12.16 -2.67 4.81
CA THR A 124 -11.09 -2.40 3.83
C THR A 124 -10.40 -1.08 4.12
N LEU A 125 -11.16 -0.02 4.45
CA LEU A 125 -10.59 1.27 4.83
C LEU A 125 -9.73 1.16 6.11
N VAL A 126 -10.23 0.48 7.14
CA VAL A 126 -9.50 0.25 8.40
C VAL A 126 -8.20 -0.51 8.15
N ARG A 127 -8.26 -1.63 7.41
CA ARG A 127 -7.09 -2.42 7.04
C ARG A 127 -6.05 -1.59 6.27
N ASN A 128 -6.49 -0.77 5.31
CA ASN A 128 -5.61 0.10 4.54
C ASN A 128 -4.97 1.18 5.43
N LEU A 129 -5.73 1.80 6.34
CA LEU A 129 -5.20 2.80 7.28
C LEU A 129 -4.18 2.17 8.25
N HIS A 130 -4.44 0.97 8.75
CA HIS A 130 -3.48 0.23 9.59
C HIS A 130 -2.19 -0.11 8.82
N SER A 131 -2.32 -0.65 7.62
CA SER A 131 -1.18 -0.97 6.75
C SER A 131 -0.35 0.28 6.43
N PHE A 132 -1.03 1.39 6.10
CA PHE A 132 -0.39 2.67 5.84
C PHE A 132 0.31 3.23 7.09
N ALA A 133 -0.32 3.20 8.26
CA ALA A 133 0.28 3.62 9.51
C ALA A 133 1.54 2.82 9.85
N ASN A 134 1.50 1.49 9.65
CA ASN A 134 2.69 0.64 9.78
C ASN A 134 3.79 1.03 8.79
N GLY A 135 3.42 1.36 7.55
CA GLY A 135 4.32 1.93 6.55
C GLY A 135 4.95 3.24 7.02
N LEU A 136 4.19 4.18 7.58
CA LEU A 136 4.71 5.45 8.12
C LEU A 136 5.68 5.22 9.29
N LEU A 137 5.36 4.30 10.20
CA LEU A 137 6.25 3.91 11.30
C LEU A 137 7.57 3.37 10.77
N TYR A 138 7.52 2.54 9.73
CA TYR A 138 8.71 2.07 9.05
C TYR A 138 9.48 3.21 8.39
N GLN A 139 8.81 4.15 7.71
CA GLN A 139 9.45 5.28 7.04
C GLN A 139 10.15 6.25 8.01
N LYS A 140 9.67 6.34 9.26
CA LYS A 140 10.25 7.19 10.31
C LYS A 140 11.76 7.01 10.49
N GLN A 141 12.28 5.80 10.26
CA GLN A 141 13.72 5.51 10.41
C GLN A 141 14.60 6.24 9.40
N PHE A 142 14.08 6.57 8.22
CA PHE A 142 14.83 7.25 7.15
C PHE A 142 14.89 8.77 7.34
N ARG A 143 14.03 9.32 8.21
CA ARG A 143 13.95 10.77 8.50
C ARG A 143 13.85 11.65 7.24
N ASP A 144 13.16 11.16 6.21
CA ASP A 144 12.96 11.89 4.95
C ASP A 144 11.88 12.97 5.09
N GLY A 145 12.32 14.22 5.20
CA GLY A 145 11.42 15.38 5.30
C GLY A 145 10.60 15.65 4.03
N ARG A 146 11.06 15.20 2.85
CA ARG A 146 10.30 15.38 1.60
C ARG A 146 9.09 14.47 1.60
N PHE A 147 9.28 13.22 2.01
CA PHE A 147 8.18 12.27 2.14
C PHE A 147 7.16 12.75 3.18
N LEU A 148 7.62 13.26 4.34
CA LEU A 148 6.74 13.85 5.34
C LEU A 148 5.90 15.00 4.76
N ASN A 149 6.53 15.94 4.05
CA ASN A 149 5.82 17.04 3.39
C ASN A 149 4.78 16.55 2.37
N ILE A 150 5.06 15.47 1.63
CA ILE A 150 4.11 14.87 0.69
C ILE A 150 2.90 14.32 1.45
N VAL A 151 3.13 13.55 2.53
CA VAL A 151 2.07 12.98 3.36
C VAL A 151 1.21 14.07 4.00
N GLU A 152 1.82 15.10 4.57
CA GLU A 152 1.09 16.22 5.19
C GLU A 152 0.30 17.03 4.16
N LYS A 153 0.89 17.31 2.99
CA LYS A 153 0.23 18.10 1.94
C LYS A 153 -0.94 17.34 1.31
N GLN A 154 -0.70 16.11 0.86
CA GLN A 154 -1.70 15.26 0.21
C GLN A 154 -2.78 14.79 1.20
N GLY A 155 -2.38 14.50 2.45
CA GLY A 155 -3.26 14.01 3.50
C GLY A 155 -3.98 15.09 4.29
N SER A 156 -3.70 16.38 4.05
CA SER A 156 -4.20 17.50 4.86
C SER A 156 -5.70 17.49 5.15
N GLY A 157 -6.54 17.15 4.15
CA GLY A 157 -7.98 17.05 4.34
C GLY A 157 -8.38 15.92 5.30
N PHE A 158 -7.76 14.76 5.15
CA PHE A 158 -7.98 13.61 6.02
C PHE A 158 -7.46 13.86 7.43
N LEU A 159 -6.27 14.45 7.58
CA LEU A 159 -5.69 14.81 8.87
C LEU A 159 -6.58 15.78 9.64
N ARG A 160 -7.14 16.79 8.95
CA ARG A 160 -8.12 17.71 9.56
C ARG A 160 -9.38 16.99 10.04
N LEU A 161 -9.90 16.03 9.26
CA LEU A 161 -11.05 15.23 9.66
C LEU A 161 -10.71 14.40 10.91
N LEU A 162 -9.56 13.72 10.91
CA LEU A 162 -9.05 12.93 12.02
C LEU A 162 -8.93 13.79 13.30
N ASP A 163 -8.31 14.96 13.21
CA ASP A 163 -8.16 15.89 14.33
C ASP A 163 -9.52 16.34 14.87
N THR A 164 -10.49 16.62 13.98
CA THR A 164 -11.84 17.03 14.38
C THR A 164 -12.57 15.90 15.10
N CYS A 165 -12.45 14.66 14.63
CA CYS A 165 -13.04 13.48 15.26
C CYS A 165 -12.44 13.22 16.66
N LEU A 166 -11.10 13.26 16.77
CA LEU A 166 -10.40 13.04 18.03
C LEU A 166 -10.68 14.15 19.05
N GLU A 167 -10.77 15.40 18.61
CA GLU A 167 -11.13 16.53 19.48
C GLU A 167 -12.58 16.39 19.99
N LYS A 168 -13.51 15.95 19.14
CA LYS A 168 -14.89 15.64 19.55
C LYS A 168 -14.91 14.55 20.61
N GLU A 169 -14.15 13.47 20.42
CA GLU A 169 -14.01 12.37 21.39
C GLU A 169 -13.43 12.86 22.72
N ARG A 170 -12.34 13.63 22.67
CA ARG A 170 -11.69 14.21 23.85
C ARG A 170 -12.65 15.07 24.67
N ARG A 171 -13.44 15.94 24.04
CA ARG A 171 -14.39 16.81 24.74
C ARG A 171 -15.56 16.07 25.37
N GLN A 172 -16.05 15.02 24.72
CA GLN A 172 -17.13 14.20 25.29
C GLN A 172 -16.64 13.35 26.45
N ASN A 173 -15.38 12.90 26.40
CA ASN A 173 -14.74 12.18 27.49
C ASN A 173 -14.32 13.10 28.66
N LEU A 174 -14.21 14.42 28.44
CA LEU A 174 -14.04 15.38 29.52
C LEU A 174 -15.41 15.78 30.06
N ASN A 175 -15.79 15.20 31.20
CA ASN A 175 -16.96 15.59 31.97
C ASN A 175 -16.92 17.10 32.23
N GLY A 176 -17.77 17.88 31.54
CA GLY A 176 -17.93 19.32 31.78
C GLY A 176 -17.67 20.25 30.59
N THR A 177 -17.30 19.75 29.42
CA THR A 177 -17.21 20.61 28.22
C THR A 177 -18.61 20.91 27.67
N ALA A 178 -18.90 22.18 27.37
CA ALA A 178 -20.18 22.59 26.79
C ALA A 178 -20.50 21.77 25.52
N PRO A 179 -21.76 21.33 25.33
CA PRO A 179 -22.14 20.58 24.15
C PRO A 179 -21.82 21.40 22.89
N ILE A 180 -21.17 20.76 21.92
CA ILE A 180 -20.88 21.37 20.61
C ILE A 180 -22.21 21.83 20.02
N SER A 181 -22.31 23.12 19.72
CA SER A 181 -23.44 23.62 18.93
C SER A 181 -23.48 22.84 17.62
N THR A 182 -24.63 22.27 17.28
CA THR A 182 -24.87 21.57 16.01
C THR A 182 -24.56 22.42 14.77
N TRP A 183 -24.39 23.73 14.96
CA TRP A 183 -24.09 24.73 13.94
C TRP A 183 -22.64 25.23 13.94
N ASP A 184 -21.74 24.65 14.74
CA ASP A 184 -20.32 25.00 14.67
C ASP A 184 -19.74 24.46 13.34
N ASN A 185 -19.41 25.37 12.42
CA ASN A 185 -18.82 25.05 11.12
C ASN A 185 -17.58 24.17 11.24
N ARG A 186 -16.84 24.23 12.37
CA ARG A 186 -15.67 23.37 12.61
C ARG A 186 -16.02 21.93 12.93
N ALA A 187 -17.22 21.67 13.46
CA ALA A 187 -17.69 20.33 13.82
C ALA A 187 -18.51 19.64 12.72
N SER A 188 -18.81 20.35 11.63
CA SER A 188 -19.61 19.86 10.50
C SER A 188 -19.07 18.55 9.91
N SER A 189 -17.75 18.43 9.73
CA SER A 189 -17.10 17.24 9.19
C SER A 189 -17.14 16.03 10.12
N ALA A 190 -17.25 16.25 11.43
CA ALA A 190 -17.34 15.20 12.44
C ALA A 190 -18.77 15.00 12.97
N MET A 191 -19.78 15.53 12.29
CA MET A 191 -21.18 15.45 12.73
C MET A 191 -21.64 13.99 12.89
N PHE A 192 -21.34 13.15 11.89
CA PHE A 192 -21.70 11.72 11.86
C PHE A 192 -20.75 10.81 12.66
N TYR A 193 -19.65 11.35 13.17
CA TYR A 193 -18.71 10.56 13.97
C TYR A 193 -19.30 10.27 15.37
N ARG A 194 -19.44 8.98 15.69
CA ARG A 194 -19.86 8.52 17.03
C ARG A 194 -18.61 8.22 17.85
N THR A 195 -18.54 8.79 19.05
CA THR A 195 -17.39 8.66 19.96
C THR A 195 -17.39 7.30 20.66
N ARG A 196 -16.20 6.83 21.04
CA ARG A 196 -16.09 5.57 21.79
C ARG A 196 -16.28 5.84 23.29
N PRO A 197 -16.97 4.94 24.02
CA PRO A 197 -17.08 5.04 25.47
C PRO A 197 -15.71 5.01 26.15
N GLN A 198 -15.58 5.71 27.28
CA GLN A 198 -14.39 5.57 28.14
C GLN A 198 -14.21 4.11 28.57
N GLY A 199 -13.00 3.57 28.41
CA GLY A 199 -12.65 2.19 28.76
C GLY A 199 -12.78 1.17 27.63
N HIS A 200 -13.19 1.58 26.42
CA HIS A 200 -13.16 0.72 25.24
C HIS A 200 -11.76 0.72 24.58
N GLU A 201 -10.73 0.31 25.33
CA GLU A 201 -9.41 0.05 24.76
C GLU A 201 -9.35 -1.39 24.23
N GLY A 202 -9.48 -1.53 22.90
CA GLY A 202 -9.00 -2.69 22.12
C GLY A 202 -9.66 -4.05 22.41
N ALA A 203 -10.73 -4.35 21.67
CA ALA A 203 -11.02 -5.71 21.23
C ALA A 203 -10.41 -5.92 19.85
#